data_AF-A0A4P5VC70-F1
#
_entry.id   AF-A0A4P5VC70-F1
#
_cell.length_a   1.000
_cell.length_b   1.000
_cell.length_c   1.000
_cell.angle_alpha   90.00
_cell.angle_beta   90.00
_cell.angle_gamma   90.00
#
_symmetry.space_group_name_H-M   'P 1'
#
loop_
_entity.id
_entity.type
_entity.pdbx_description
1 polymer ?
#
loop_
_entity_poly.entity_id
_entity_poly.type
_entity_poly.pdbx_seq_one_letter_code
_entity_poly.pdbx_strand_id
1 'polypeptide(L)'
;MPACALMPTVLAQPWAPGQEPPPPPPKPADPAQARALDTLRKDTQGSANDRRRSYLRAAHDLLHRYWASREQPKLLFEGDKAEGCGVTRVEHPMAFYCPPSKELAMALNLRRSVKSARGKTDNELLLLDLAVLAHEWGHHVNRELGRGPYGGGLGLTVKQEELAADWRTGVFLGWLLTSGALGVEEFAQTANLLFEMGDYERISLQHHGYPKDRFEALTRGLASQLKVGQRLGDWTVDTQEAFSRPLPADPLDQQLGRRRYQVQRFEIDRSQQIATNVLGGLLGAASCVWGSQQQCLGMAMEQGKGRAHGSYTRRELTLFCSSGSFDVNEDDFGVQPLRRDGKGQAAVLAARDCPVRPPS
;
A
#
# COMPACT_ATOMS: atom_id res chain seq x y z
N MET A 1 -41.76 4.68 38.36
CA MET A 1 -41.32 4.42 36.96
C MET A 1 -39.93 5.02 36.81
N PRO A 2 -38.86 4.22 36.67
CA PRO A 2 -37.52 4.77 36.48
C PRO A 2 -37.33 5.18 35.02
N ALA A 3 -36.71 6.34 34.82
CA ALA A 3 -36.39 6.89 33.51
C ALA A 3 -35.40 5.98 32.77
N CYS A 4 -35.74 5.63 31.53
CA CYS A 4 -34.88 4.90 30.62
C CYS A 4 -33.73 5.83 30.20
N ALA A 5 -32.53 5.58 30.70
CA ALA A 5 -31.33 6.28 30.26
C ALA A 5 -31.04 5.87 28.81
N LEU A 6 -31.14 6.83 27.90
CA LEU A 6 -30.67 6.70 26.53
C LEU A 6 -29.16 6.45 26.56
N MET A 7 -28.74 5.25 26.17
CA MET A 7 -27.32 4.98 25.93
C MET A 7 -26.86 5.80 24.72
N PRO A 8 -25.72 6.48 24.80
CA PRO A 8 -25.14 7.15 23.64
C PRO A 8 -24.84 6.10 22.57
N THR A 9 -25.36 6.31 21.36
CA THR A 9 -24.92 5.61 20.16
C THR A 9 -23.41 5.77 20.02
N VAL A 10 -22.67 4.70 20.29
CA VAL A 10 -21.25 4.61 19.95
C VAL A 10 -21.17 4.67 18.43
N LEU A 11 -20.91 5.85 17.89
CA LEU A 11 -20.51 6.00 16.49
C LEU A 11 -19.25 5.14 16.32
N ALA A 12 -19.32 4.12 15.46
CA ALA A 12 -18.15 3.33 15.10
C ALA A 12 -17.05 4.32 14.66
N GLN A 13 -15.92 4.30 15.36
CA GLN A 13 -14.78 5.12 14.96
C GLN A 13 -14.41 4.71 13.53
N PRO A 14 -14.08 5.65 12.63
CA PRO A 14 -13.77 5.32 11.24
C PRO A 14 -12.45 4.54 11.07
N TRP A 15 -11.76 4.25 12.18
CA TRP A 15 -10.45 3.61 12.23
C TRP A 15 -10.53 2.29 13.00
N ALA A 16 -9.81 1.27 12.51
CA ALA A 16 -9.54 0.09 13.33
C ALA A 16 -8.58 0.49 14.48
N PRO A 17 -8.60 -0.21 15.63
CA PRO A 17 -7.66 0.03 16.71
C PRO A 17 -6.21 0.04 16.20
N GLY A 18 -5.46 1.11 16.52
CA GLY A 18 -4.09 1.31 16.04
C GLY A 18 -3.96 2.11 14.76
N GLN A 19 -5.02 2.27 13.98
CA GLN A 19 -5.07 3.05 12.72
C GLN A 19 -5.61 4.47 12.92
N GLU A 20 -5.76 4.92 14.16
CA GLU A 20 -6.11 6.30 14.45
C GLU A 20 -4.95 7.22 14.05
N PRO A 21 -5.26 8.38 13.43
CA PRO A 21 -4.23 9.35 13.13
C PRO A 21 -3.54 9.80 14.42
N PRO A 22 -2.20 9.88 14.43
CA PRO A 22 -1.53 10.54 15.55
C PRO A 22 -2.03 11.99 15.63
N PRO A 23 -2.02 12.59 16.82
CA PRO A 23 -2.26 14.02 16.93
C PRO A 23 -1.31 14.74 15.96
N PRO A 24 -1.80 15.76 15.23
CA PRO A 24 -1.00 16.44 14.25
C PRO A 24 0.26 16.99 14.91
N PRO A 25 1.44 16.85 14.26
CA PRO A 25 2.68 17.35 14.82
C PRO A 25 2.56 18.87 15.04
N PRO A 26 3.18 19.42 16.10
CA PRO A 26 3.14 20.86 16.38
C PRO A 26 3.75 21.70 15.25
N LYS A 27 4.66 21.10 14.47
CA LYS A 27 5.15 21.61 13.21
C LYS A 27 5.25 20.47 12.20
N PRO A 28 4.40 20.40 11.16
CA PRO A 28 4.51 19.36 10.15
C PRO A 28 5.81 19.48 9.37
N ALA A 29 6.31 18.35 8.86
CA ALA A 29 7.45 18.35 7.94
C ALA A 29 7.14 19.22 6.72
N ASP A 30 8.15 19.97 6.26
CA ASP A 30 8.01 20.89 5.14
C ASP A 30 7.98 20.10 3.81
N PRO A 31 6.98 20.31 2.93
CA PRO A 31 6.98 19.73 1.59
C PRO A 31 8.28 19.92 0.79
N ALA A 32 9.06 20.98 1.06
CA ALA A 32 10.38 21.17 0.46
C ALA A 32 11.38 20.07 0.87
N GLN A 33 11.28 19.55 2.09
CA GLN A 33 12.13 18.44 2.57
C GLN A 33 11.78 17.14 1.86
N ALA A 34 10.49 16.89 1.59
CA ALA A 34 10.06 15.76 0.76
C ALA A 34 10.63 15.85 -0.64
N ARG A 35 10.55 17.03 -1.28
CA ARG A 35 11.12 17.25 -2.62
C ARG A 35 12.64 17.12 -2.62
N ALA A 36 13.33 17.54 -1.56
CA ALA A 36 14.77 17.34 -1.44
C ALA A 36 15.15 15.86 -1.37
N LEU A 37 14.36 15.04 -0.66
CA LEU A 37 14.54 13.58 -0.65
C LEU A 37 14.34 12.98 -2.05
N ASP A 38 13.36 13.47 -2.80
CA ASP A 38 13.14 13.04 -4.19
C ASP A 38 14.30 13.42 -5.12
N THR A 39 14.85 14.63 -4.97
CA THR A 39 16.07 15.04 -5.68
C THR A 39 17.23 14.10 -5.38
N LEU A 40 17.44 13.75 -4.10
CA LEU A 40 18.48 12.81 -3.70
C LEU A 40 18.28 11.41 -4.30
N ARG A 41 17.03 10.95 -4.41
CA ARG A 41 16.71 9.66 -5.06
C ARG A 41 17.08 9.64 -6.53
N LYS A 42 16.84 10.76 -7.21
CA LYS A 42 17.07 10.92 -8.65
C LYS A 42 18.54 11.20 -8.99
N ASP A 43 19.33 11.61 -8.01
CA ASP A 43 20.77 11.75 -8.16
C ASP A 43 21.42 10.39 -8.44
N THR A 44 22.05 10.29 -9.61
CA THR A 44 22.69 9.06 -10.06
C THR A 44 24.18 9.00 -9.73
N GLN A 45 24.73 10.01 -9.06
CA GLN A 45 26.17 10.07 -8.73
C GLN A 45 26.57 9.10 -7.60
N GLY A 46 27.78 8.52 -7.72
CA GLY A 46 28.35 7.62 -6.72
C GLY A 46 27.95 6.15 -6.88
N SER A 47 28.43 5.30 -5.96
CA SER A 47 28.11 3.86 -5.99
C SER A 47 26.66 3.60 -5.57
N ALA A 48 26.04 2.53 -6.07
CA ALA A 48 24.67 2.14 -5.70
C ALA A 48 24.48 1.98 -4.18
N ASN A 49 25.48 1.42 -3.49
CA ASN A 49 25.44 1.20 -2.05
C ASN A 49 25.50 2.52 -1.27
N ASP A 50 26.37 3.45 -1.68
CA ASP A 50 26.50 4.75 -1.01
C ASP A 50 25.24 5.59 -1.22
N ARG A 51 24.67 5.56 -2.43
CA ARG A 51 23.38 6.20 -2.73
C ARG A 51 22.26 5.65 -1.85
N ARG A 52 22.12 4.32 -1.76
CA ARG A 52 21.11 3.67 -0.92
C ARG A 52 21.25 4.09 0.55
N ARG A 53 22.47 4.07 1.10
CA ARG A 53 22.71 4.47 2.50
C ARG A 53 22.40 5.94 2.74
N SER A 54 22.87 6.84 1.86
CA SER A 54 22.60 8.28 1.96
C SER A 54 21.10 8.58 1.86
N TYR A 55 20.41 7.93 0.91
CA TYR A 55 18.98 8.07 0.74
C TYR A 55 18.19 7.58 1.97
N LEU A 56 18.50 6.39 2.50
CA LEU A 56 17.85 5.85 3.68
C LEU A 56 18.08 6.69 4.94
N ARG A 57 19.27 7.28 5.11
CA ARG A 57 19.54 8.22 6.21
C ARG A 57 18.68 9.49 6.08
N ALA A 58 18.62 10.08 4.89
CA ALA A 58 17.80 11.27 4.66
C ALA A 58 16.30 10.98 4.84
N ALA A 59 15.83 9.83 4.37
CA ALA A 59 14.47 9.34 4.58
C ALA A 59 14.15 9.13 6.06
N HIS A 60 15.08 8.52 6.79
CA HIS A 60 14.97 8.29 8.22
C HIS A 60 14.86 9.61 9.02
N ASP A 61 15.64 10.63 8.66
CA ASP A 61 15.53 11.97 9.24
C ASP A 61 14.23 12.68 8.86
N LEU A 62 13.73 12.44 7.64
CA LEU A 62 12.44 12.96 7.21
C LEU A 62 11.29 12.32 8.00
N LEU A 63 11.30 11.00 8.19
CA LEU A 63 10.28 10.27 8.95
C LEU A 63 10.24 10.71 10.41
N HIS A 64 11.40 10.90 11.05
CA HIS A 64 11.48 11.45 12.40
C HIS A 64 10.76 12.79 12.53
N ARG A 65 11.04 13.73 11.61
CA ARG A 65 10.40 15.05 11.57
C ARG A 65 8.92 14.98 11.21
N TYR A 66 8.57 14.12 10.26
CA TYR A 66 7.19 13.95 9.79
C TYR A 66 6.27 13.49 10.91
N TRP A 67 6.70 12.47 11.66
CA TRP A 67 5.94 11.96 12.81
C TRP A 67 6.08 12.80 14.07
N ALA A 68 6.99 13.79 14.08
CA ALA A 68 7.41 14.53 15.27
C ALA A 68 7.68 13.60 16.45
N SER A 69 8.38 12.50 16.17
CA SER A 69 8.72 11.47 17.14
C SER A 69 9.52 12.08 18.28
N ARG A 70 9.32 11.62 19.52
CA ARG A 70 10.07 12.14 20.68
C ARG A 70 11.53 11.76 20.58
N GLU A 71 11.79 10.57 20.07
CA GLU A 71 13.13 10.06 19.85
C GLU A 71 13.28 9.58 18.41
N GLN A 72 14.48 9.71 17.88
CA GLN A 72 14.83 9.10 16.61
C GLN A 72 15.50 7.75 16.89
N PRO A 73 14.93 6.61 16.44
CA PRO A 73 15.58 5.32 16.56
C PRO A 73 16.90 5.30 15.80
N LYS A 74 17.83 4.43 16.19
CA LYS A 74 19.11 4.29 15.51
C LYS A 74 18.94 3.46 14.25
N LEU A 75 19.30 4.01 13.09
CA LEU A 75 19.30 3.30 11.82
C LEU A 75 20.56 2.42 11.67
N LEU A 76 20.34 1.13 11.46
CA LEU A 76 21.34 0.08 11.29
C LEU A 76 21.33 -0.45 9.85
N PHE A 77 22.49 -0.82 9.35
CA PHE A 77 22.70 -1.43 8.04
C PHE A 77 23.39 -2.79 8.19
N GLU A 78 23.55 -3.47 7.05
CA GLU A 78 24.30 -4.73 6.97
C GLU A 78 25.68 -4.63 7.64
N GLY A 79 25.96 -5.57 8.54
CA GLY A 79 27.18 -5.63 9.35
C GLY A 79 27.05 -5.06 10.75
N ASP A 80 26.06 -4.21 11.02
CA ASP A 80 25.83 -3.61 12.34
C ASP A 80 25.29 -4.64 13.35
N LYS A 81 25.22 -4.28 14.63
CA LYS A 81 24.61 -5.09 15.70
C LYS A 81 23.33 -4.42 16.19
N ALA A 82 22.30 -5.21 16.54
CA ALA A 82 21.09 -4.73 17.20
C ALA A 82 20.96 -5.35 18.60
N GLU A 83 21.42 -4.63 19.60
CA GLU A 83 21.66 -5.16 20.95
C GLU A 83 20.36 -5.51 21.68
N GLY A 84 19.33 -4.66 21.55
CA GLY A 84 18.05 -4.84 22.25
C GLY A 84 17.23 -6.04 21.78
N CYS A 85 17.57 -6.61 20.63
CA CYS A 85 16.90 -7.78 20.04
C CYS A 85 17.82 -9.00 19.92
N GLY A 86 19.03 -8.93 20.50
CA GLY A 86 19.98 -10.05 20.47
C GLY A 86 20.56 -10.36 19.09
N VAL A 87 20.50 -9.42 18.14
CA VAL A 87 21.04 -9.62 16.78
C VAL A 87 22.52 -9.25 16.77
N THR A 88 23.37 -10.27 16.66
CA THR A 88 24.83 -10.13 16.70
C THR A 88 25.43 -9.58 15.40
N ARG A 89 24.69 -9.69 14.29
CA ARG A 89 25.02 -9.11 12.98
C ARG A 89 23.74 -8.95 12.15
N VAL A 90 23.48 -7.73 11.70
CA VAL A 90 22.41 -7.41 10.75
C VAL A 90 22.85 -7.88 9.35
N GLU A 91 22.01 -8.67 8.69
CA GLU A 91 22.30 -9.21 7.37
C GLU A 91 21.01 -9.39 6.54
N HIS A 92 21.16 -9.68 5.25
CA HIS A 92 20.01 -9.98 4.41
C HIS A 92 19.28 -11.25 4.86
N PRO A 93 17.92 -11.29 4.87
CA PRO A 93 16.96 -10.27 4.44
C PRO A 93 16.32 -9.47 5.60
N MET A 94 17.11 -8.92 6.52
CA MET A 94 16.56 -8.24 7.69
C MET A 94 16.10 -6.80 7.38
N ALA A 95 14.80 -6.55 7.59
CA ALA A 95 14.26 -5.24 7.93
C ALA A 95 13.38 -5.42 9.17
N PHE A 96 13.64 -4.63 10.22
CA PHE A 96 12.87 -4.72 11.46
C PHE A 96 13.06 -3.48 12.33
N TYR A 97 12.04 -3.17 13.13
CA TYR A 97 12.15 -2.33 14.32
C TYR A 97 12.43 -3.18 15.57
N CYS A 98 13.37 -2.72 16.41
CA CYS A 98 13.72 -3.30 17.69
C CYS A 98 13.23 -2.43 18.85
N PRO A 99 12.08 -2.76 19.47
CA PRO A 99 11.47 -1.97 20.55
C PRO A 99 12.35 -1.70 21.79
N PRO A 100 13.12 -2.68 22.31
CA PRO A 100 13.89 -2.47 23.54
C PRO A 100 15.02 -1.46 23.38
N SER A 101 15.75 -1.48 22.26
CA SER A 101 16.88 -0.58 21.97
C SER A 101 16.55 0.60 21.06
N LYS A 102 15.33 0.67 20.53
CA LYS A 102 14.90 1.67 19.54
C LYS A 102 15.84 1.69 18.33
N GLU A 103 16.06 0.53 17.74
CA GLU A 103 16.90 0.37 16.55
C GLU A 103 16.05 -0.03 15.34
N LEU A 104 16.41 0.44 14.15
CA LEU A 104 15.77 0.11 12.87
C LEU A 104 16.83 -0.51 11.94
N ALA A 105 16.69 -1.77 11.58
CA ALA A 105 17.61 -2.43 10.66
C ALA A 105 17.10 -2.36 9.21
N MET A 106 17.99 -2.06 8.25
CA MET A 106 17.70 -2.01 6.82
C MET A 106 18.76 -2.74 5.98
N ALA A 107 18.70 -4.07 5.94
CA ALA A 107 19.62 -4.94 5.20
C ALA A 107 18.92 -5.78 4.12
N LEU A 108 17.92 -5.22 3.44
CA LEU A 108 17.27 -5.88 2.32
C LEU A 108 18.09 -5.81 1.03
N ASN A 109 18.09 -6.91 0.30
CA ASN A 109 18.51 -6.98 -1.09
C ASN A 109 17.26 -7.27 -1.91
N LEU A 110 16.58 -6.20 -2.31
CA LEU A 110 15.23 -6.27 -2.88
C LEU A 110 15.17 -7.11 -4.17
N ARG A 111 16.26 -7.13 -4.96
CA ARG A 111 16.35 -7.98 -6.17
C ARG A 111 16.36 -9.49 -5.84
N ARG A 112 16.79 -9.86 -4.64
CA ARG A 112 16.74 -11.24 -4.14
C ARG A 112 15.42 -11.55 -3.44
N SER A 113 14.83 -10.56 -2.77
CA SER A 113 13.60 -10.72 -1.99
C SER A 113 12.30 -10.68 -2.82
N VAL A 114 12.29 -10.00 -3.97
CA VAL A 114 11.07 -9.76 -4.77
C VAL A 114 11.30 -10.18 -6.21
N LYS A 115 10.41 -11.01 -6.76
CA LYS A 115 10.55 -11.52 -8.13
C LYS A 115 10.37 -10.40 -9.13
N SER A 116 9.36 -9.54 -8.95
CA SER A 116 9.11 -8.38 -9.83
C SER A 116 10.11 -7.22 -9.66
N ALA A 117 10.95 -7.25 -8.62
CA ALA A 117 12.10 -6.35 -8.51
C ALA A 117 13.23 -6.69 -9.49
N ARG A 118 13.21 -7.90 -10.10
CA ARG A 118 14.17 -8.27 -11.13
C ARG A 118 13.95 -7.39 -12.36
N GLY A 119 14.99 -6.69 -12.79
CA GLY A 119 14.91 -5.72 -13.89
C GLY A 119 14.54 -4.30 -13.47
N LYS A 120 14.24 -4.04 -12.19
CA LYS A 120 14.09 -2.67 -11.68
C LYS A 120 15.45 -2.00 -11.50
N THR A 121 15.49 -0.72 -11.85
CA THR A 121 16.64 0.16 -11.61
C THR A 121 16.86 0.36 -10.11
N ASP A 122 18.08 0.73 -9.71
CA ASP A 122 18.36 1.02 -8.29
C ASP A 122 17.45 2.14 -7.77
N ASN A 123 17.17 3.16 -8.58
CA ASN A 123 16.33 4.30 -8.21
C ASN A 123 14.86 3.92 -7.97
N GLU A 124 14.33 2.95 -8.73
CA GLU A 124 12.99 2.39 -8.47
C GLU A 124 12.97 1.59 -7.16
N LEU A 125 14.05 0.86 -6.86
CA LEU A 125 14.17 0.09 -5.62
C LEU A 125 14.34 0.97 -4.38
N LEU A 126 14.89 2.18 -4.51
CA LEU A 126 14.96 3.14 -3.41
C LEU A 126 13.56 3.50 -2.88
N LEU A 127 12.53 3.58 -3.73
CA LEU A 127 11.16 3.84 -3.24
C LEU A 127 10.59 2.66 -2.46
N LEU A 128 10.96 1.44 -2.83
CA LEU A 128 10.56 0.26 -2.07
C LEU A 128 11.28 0.19 -0.72
N ASP A 129 12.58 0.50 -0.70
CA ASP A 129 13.36 0.68 0.53
C ASP A 129 12.75 1.77 1.43
N LEU A 130 12.28 2.88 0.86
CA LEU A 130 11.57 3.92 1.61
C LEU A 130 10.26 3.42 2.21
N ALA A 131 9.46 2.66 1.44
CA ALA A 131 8.20 2.12 1.91
C ALA A 131 8.40 1.11 3.06
N VAL A 132 9.42 0.26 2.98
CA VAL A 132 9.81 -0.64 4.08
C VAL A 132 10.27 0.16 5.29
N LEU A 133 11.17 1.13 5.11
CA LEU A 133 11.62 1.97 6.22
C LEU A 133 10.45 2.70 6.89
N ALA A 134 9.49 3.21 6.12
CA ALA A 134 8.28 3.85 6.65
C ALA A 134 7.39 2.88 7.44
N HIS A 135 7.30 1.61 7.01
CA HIS A 135 6.61 0.55 7.75
C HIS A 135 7.29 0.31 9.11
N GLU A 136 8.61 0.14 9.13
CA GLU A 136 9.34 -0.07 10.39
C GLU A 136 9.26 1.16 11.34
N TRP A 137 9.26 2.37 10.77
CA TRP A 137 8.93 3.59 11.51
C TRP A 137 7.51 3.57 12.07
N GLY A 138 6.57 2.95 11.36
CA GLY A 138 5.21 2.72 11.82
C GLY A 138 5.18 2.00 13.17
N HIS A 139 5.98 0.94 13.34
CA HIS A 139 6.13 0.25 14.63
C HIS A 139 6.72 1.12 15.72
N HIS A 140 7.71 1.95 15.38
CA HIS A 140 8.28 2.90 16.33
C HIS A 140 7.24 3.91 16.82
N VAL A 141 6.44 4.48 15.90
CA VAL A 141 5.36 5.41 16.24
C VAL A 141 4.28 4.71 17.07
N ASN A 142 3.89 3.48 16.73
CA ASN A 142 2.96 2.70 17.54
C ASN A 142 3.47 2.57 18.97
N ARG A 143 4.74 2.23 19.16
CA ARG A 143 5.37 2.15 20.49
C ARG A 143 5.36 3.47 21.24
N GLU A 144 5.70 4.60 20.61
CA GLU A 144 5.66 5.91 21.27
C GLU A 144 4.25 6.30 21.73
N LEU A 145 3.23 5.87 20.98
CA LEU A 145 1.82 6.06 21.35
C LEU A 145 1.32 5.09 22.42
N GLY A 146 2.21 4.23 22.96
CA GLY A 146 1.86 3.20 23.94
C GLY A 146 1.12 2.01 23.35
N ARG A 147 1.27 1.76 22.03
CA ARG A 147 0.52 0.76 21.26
C ARG A 147 1.30 -0.49 20.85
N GLY A 148 2.61 -0.58 21.14
CA GLY A 148 3.40 -1.80 20.85
C GLY A 148 4.66 -2.02 21.72
N PRO A 149 5.25 -3.24 21.72
CA PRO A 149 4.64 -4.57 21.82
C PRO A 149 4.72 -5.14 23.26
N TYR A 150 3.82 -6.08 23.53
CA TYR A 150 3.53 -6.88 24.74
C TYR A 150 4.15 -6.55 26.11
N GLY A 151 3.21 -6.39 27.05
CA GLY A 151 3.34 -6.63 28.49
C GLY A 151 1.96 -6.69 29.17
N GLY A 152 1.09 -7.66 28.82
CA GLY A 152 0.05 -8.15 29.73
C GLY A 152 -1.21 -7.31 30.01
N GLY A 153 -1.68 -6.44 29.12
CA GLY A 153 -2.98 -5.76 29.33
C GLY A 153 -3.53 -5.02 28.10
N LEU A 154 -4.66 -5.50 27.58
CA LEU A 154 -5.56 -4.87 26.58
C LEU A 154 -4.93 -4.30 25.28
N GLY A 155 -3.76 -4.81 24.85
CA GLY A 155 -3.01 -4.34 23.66
C GLY A 155 -3.45 -4.95 22.31
N LEU A 156 -3.03 -4.31 21.20
CA LEU A 156 -3.26 -4.76 19.82
C LEU A 156 -2.67 -6.17 19.57
N THR A 157 -3.37 -6.99 18.78
CA THR A 157 -2.82 -8.24 18.23
C THR A 157 -1.64 -7.96 17.30
N VAL A 158 -0.75 -8.95 17.08
CA VAL A 158 0.36 -8.86 16.08
C VAL A 158 -0.17 -8.35 14.74
N LYS A 159 -1.25 -8.96 14.24
CA LYS A 159 -1.89 -8.54 12.99
C LYS A 159 -2.30 -7.06 13.00
N GLN A 160 -2.88 -6.56 14.10
CA GLN A 160 -3.30 -5.16 14.19
C GLN A 160 -2.10 -4.20 14.22
N GLU A 161 -1.01 -4.58 14.87
CA GLU A 161 0.24 -3.80 14.89
C GLU A 161 0.84 -3.68 13.48
N GLU A 162 0.96 -4.79 12.76
CA GLU A 162 1.43 -4.82 11.36
C GLU A 162 0.53 -3.99 10.43
N LEU A 163 -0.79 -4.12 10.55
CA LEU A 163 -1.73 -3.32 9.77
C LEU A 163 -1.74 -1.84 10.19
N ALA A 164 -1.36 -1.52 11.43
CA ALA A 164 -1.18 -0.14 11.88
C ALA A 164 0.12 0.46 11.31
N ALA A 165 1.17 -0.34 11.14
CA ALA A 165 2.39 0.04 10.45
C ALA A 165 2.15 0.26 8.94
N ASP A 166 1.48 -0.67 8.25
CA ASP A 166 1.09 -0.49 6.84
C ASP A 166 0.21 0.75 6.63
N TRP A 167 -0.74 1.00 7.55
CA TRP A 167 -1.55 2.22 7.51
C TRP A 167 -0.69 3.49 7.63
N ARG A 168 0.30 3.52 8.54
CA ARG A 168 1.24 4.65 8.69
C ARG A 168 2.11 4.84 7.45
N THR A 169 2.55 3.75 6.81
CA THR A 169 3.22 3.82 5.52
C THR A 169 2.34 4.51 4.49
N GLY A 170 1.05 4.15 4.43
CA GLY A 170 0.07 4.78 3.54
C GLY A 170 -0.07 6.27 3.78
N VAL A 171 -0.16 6.68 5.04
CA VAL A 171 -0.21 8.09 5.46
C VAL A 171 1.03 8.84 4.96
N PHE A 172 2.23 8.31 5.20
CA PHE A 172 3.46 8.95 4.76
C PHE A 172 3.58 9.05 3.24
N LEU A 173 3.27 7.96 2.50
CA LEU A 173 3.28 7.96 1.03
C LEU A 173 2.23 8.92 0.45
N GLY A 174 1.06 9.03 1.08
CA GLY A 174 0.03 10.00 0.72
C GLY A 174 0.53 11.43 0.88
N TRP A 175 1.22 11.73 1.97
CA TRP A 175 1.85 13.04 2.16
C TRP A 175 2.91 13.33 1.10
N LEU A 176 3.74 12.34 0.71
CA LEU A 176 4.71 12.50 -0.39
C LEU A 176 4.03 12.80 -1.74
N LEU A 177 2.91 12.14 -2.06
CA LEU A 177 2.09 12.46 -3.22
C LEU A 177 1.62 13.91 -3.18
N THR A 178 1.03 14.35 -2.06
CA THR A 178 0.54 15.74 -1.92
C THR A 178 1.65 16.78 -1.96
N SER A 179 2.86 16.41 -1.57
CA SER A 179 4.05 17.29 -1.58
C SER A 179 4.71 17.41 -2.96
N GLY A 180 4.29 16.57 -3.92
CA GLY A 180 4.91 16.45 -5.24
C GLY A 180 6.26 15.73 -5.24
N ALA A 181 6.59 15.02 -4.16
CA ALA A 181 7.83 14.25 -4.01
C ALA A 181 7.71 12.81 -4.50
N LEU A 182 6.48 12.34 -4.72
CA LEU A 182 6.17 11.03 -5.29
C LEU A 182 5.12 11.21 -6.38
N GLY A 183 5.32 10.61 -7.55
CA GLY A 183 4.30 10.56 -8.60
C GLY A 183 3.29 9.42 -8.38
N VAL A 184 2.08 9.55 -8.93
CA VAL A 184 1.03 8.50 -8.86
C VAL A 184 1.52 7.17 -9.45
N GLU A 185 2.28 7.21 -10.55
CA GLU A 185 2.79 6.00 -11.20
C GLU A 185 3.89 5.33 -10.38
N GLU A 186 4.78 6.12 -9.79
CA GLU A 186 5.83 5.66 -8.87
C GLU A 186 5.22 5.06 -7.60
N PHE A 187 4.18 5.68 -7.06
CA PHE A 187 3.39 5.15 -5.96
C PHE A 187 2.77 3.78 -6.34
N ALA A 188 2.04 3.71 -7.45
CA ALA A 188 1.39 2.47 -7.90
C ALA A 188 2.39 1.32 -8.05
N GLN A 189 3.55 1.60 -8.66
CA GLN A 189 4.64 0.64 -8.78
C GLN A 189 5.18 0.20 -7.42
N THR A 190 5.43 1.15 -6.52
CA THR A 190 5.98 0.87 -5.18
C THR A 190 4.99 0.04 -4.35
N ALA A 191 3.70 0.38 -4.40
CA ALA A 191 2.63 -0.37 -3.75
C ALA A 191 2.56 -1.81 -4.26
N ASN A 192 2.65 -2.01 -5.59
CA ASN A 192 2.66 -3.34 -6.18
C ASN A 192 3.84 -4.20 -5.68
N LEU A 193 5.04 -3.62 -5.59
CA LEU A 193 6.21 -4.31 -5.04
C LEU A 193 6.01 -4.62 -3.55
N LEU A 194 5.43 -3.69 -2.79
CA LEU A 194 5.15 -3.87 -1.36
C LEU A 194 4.12 -4.99 -1.10
N PHE A 195 3.13 -5.16 -1.97
CA PHE A 195 2.15 -6.26 -1.86
C PHE A 195 2.73 -7.61 -2.28
N GLU A 196 3.81 -7.62 -3.07
CA GLU A 196 4.56 -8.85 -3.34
C GLU A 196 5.47 -9.24 -2.16
N MET A 197 5.98 -8.25 -1.43
CA MET A 197 6.74 -8.45 -0.20
C MET A 197 5.84 -8.79 0.98
N GLY A 198 6.32 -9.67 1.87
CA GLY A 198 5.65 -10.03 3.12
C GLY A 198 5.54 -11.54 3.30
N ASP A 199 5.76 -11.97 4.53
CA ASP A 199 5.54 -13.36 4.92
C ASP A 199 4.05 -13.56 5.24
N TYR A 200 3.36 -14.23 4.31
CA TYR A 200 1.95 -14.59 4.43
C TYR A 200 1.76 -15.96 5.11
N GLU A 201 2.84 -16.61 5.56
CA GLU A 201 2.74 -17.86 6.30
C GLU A 201 2.14 -17.61 7.70
N ARG A 202 1.01 -18.29 7.93
CA ARG A 202 0.11 -18.11 9.09
C ARG A 202 0.71 -18.54 10.44
N ILE A 203 1.93 -19.07 10.44
CA ILE A 203 2.57 -19.70 11.61
C ILE A 203 3.63 -18.78 12.22
N SER A 204 4.07 -17.74 11.50
CA SER A 204 5.01 -16.74 12.04
C SER A 204 4.31 -15.83 13.06
N LEU A 205 4.94 -15.63 14.22
CA LEU A 205 4.54 -14.66 15.24
C LEU A 205 4.65 -13.20 14.76
N GLN A 206 5.11 -12.97 13.53
CA GLN A 206 5.25 -11.68 12.85
C GLN A 206 4.52 -11.68 11.48
N HIS A 207 3.43 -12.43 11.33
CA HIS A 207 2.72 -12.49 10.05
C HIS A 207 2.04 -11.14 9.72
N HIS A 208 2.23 -10.65 8.49
CA HIS A 208 1.82 -9.30 8.10
C HIS A 208 0.32 -9.18 7.73
N GLY A 209 -0.52 -10.13 8.16
CA GLY A 209 -1.93 -10.23 7.73
C GLY A 209 -2.11 -10.76 6.29
N TYR A 210 -3.35 -10.76 5.79
CA TYR A 210 -3.64 -11.17 4.39
C TYR A 210 -3.27 -10.03 3.41
N PRO A 211 -2.89 -10.32 2.14
CA PRO A 211 -2.55 -9.27 1.16
C PRO A 211 -3.62 -8.19 1.02
N LYS A 212 -4.90 -8.60 1.06
CA LYS A 212 -6.04 -7.69 1.03
C LYS A 212 -6.09 -6.76 2.26
N ASP A 213 -5.84 -7.29 3.46
CA ASP A 213 -5.87 -6.50 4.70
C ASP A 213 -4.76 -5.43 4.67
N ARG A 214 -3.56 -5.82 4.22
CA ARG A 214 -2.42 -4.91 4.05
C ARG A 214 -2.71 -3.81 3.04
N PHE A 215 -3.26 -4.19 1.89
CA PHE A 215 -3.72 -3.22 0.88
C PHE A 215 -4.73 -2.24 1.47
N GLU A 216 -5.75 -2.75 2.16
CA GLU A 216 -6.78 -1.91 2.76
C GLU A 216 -6.19 -0.97 3.83
N ALA A 217 -5.26 -1.47 4.65
CA ALA A 217 -4.56 -0.65 5.64
C ALA A 217 -3.76 0.47 4.97
N LEU A 218 -2.89 0.13 4.01
CA LEU A 218 -2.09 1.09 3.26
C LEU A 218 -2.98 2.14 2.59
N THR A 219 -4.03 1.71 1.89
CA THR A 219 -4.86 2.61 1.09
C THR A 219 -5.78 3.47 1.97
N ARG A 220 -6.24 2.99 3.13
CA ARG A 220 -6.90 3.85 4.13
C ARG A 220 -5.94 4.93 4.65
N GLY A 221 -4.68 4.59 4.87
CA GLY A 221 -3.65 5.56 5.24
C GLY A 221 -3.45 6.61 4.16
N LEU A 222 -3.30 6.17 2.92
CA LEU A 222 -3.18 7.02 1.74
C LEU A 222 -4.37 7.99 1.60
N ALA A 223 -5.59 7.44 1.65
CA ALA A 223 -6.83 8.20 1.50
C ALA A 223 -7.01 9.24 2.62
N SER A 224 -6.42 9.06 3.80
CA SER A 224 -6.44 10.07 4.86
C SER A 224 -5.72 11.37 4.48
N GLN A 225 -4.81 11.31 3.52
CA GLN A 225 -4.03 12.46 3.03
C GLN A 225 -4.59 13.05 1.72
N LEU A 226 -5.52 12.34 1.07
CA LEU A 226 -6.02 12.69 -0.26
C LEU A 226 -7.48 13.13 -0.20
N LYS A 227 -7.85 14.02 -1.12
CA LYS A 227 -9.25 14.44 -1.32
C LYS A 227 -9.71 14.06 -2.72
N VAL A 228 -10.93 13.55 -2.86
CA VAL A 228 -11.53 13.35 -4.19
C VAL A 228 -11.56 14.69 -4.93
N GLY A 229 -11.17 14.68 -6.20
CA GLY A 229 -10.98 15.87 -7.03
C GLY A 229 -9.62 16.56 -6.87
N GLN A 230 -8.78 16.15 -5.91
CA GLN A 230 -7.44 16.70 -5.74
C GLN A 230 -6.56 16.39 -6.96
N ARG A 231 -5.77 17.38 -7.38
CA ARG A 231 -4.77 17.24 -8.44
C ARG A 231 -3.42 16.85 -7.86
N LEU A 232 -2.79 15.85 -8.47
CA LEU A 232 -1.46 15.32 -8.15
C LEU A 232 -0.61 15.35 -9.43
N GLY A 233 -0.11 16.54 -9.76
CA GLY A 233 0.45 16.81 -11.10
C GLY A 233 -0.64 16.70 -12.18
N ASP A 234 -0.41 15.85 -13.18
CA ASP A 234 -1.37 15.61 -14.25
C ASP A 234 -2.52 14.67 -13.87
N TRP A 235 -2.40 13.99 -12.71
CA TRP A 235 -3.38 13.05 -12.19
C TRP A 235 -4.43 13.74 -11.32
N THR A 236 -5.62 13.16 -11.26
CA THR A 236 -6.71 13.52 -10.36
C THR A 236 -7.05 12.32 -9.48
N VAL A 237 -7.30 12.56 -8.20
CA VAL A 237 -7.87 11.57 -7.29
C VAL A 237 -9.36 11.42 -7.61
N ASP A 238 -9.78 10.29 -8.17
CA ASP A 238 -11.19 10.07 -8.49
C ASP A 238 -11.92 9.37 -7.35
N THR A 239 -11.27 8.40 -6.70
CA THR A 239 -11.79 7.69 -5.53
C THR A 239 -10.67 7.43 -4.54
N GLN A 240 -10.94 6.75 -3.42
CA GLN A 240 -9.91 6.36 -2.45
C GLN A 240 -8.83 5.45 -3.03
N GLU A 241 -9.13 4.72 -4.12
CA GLU A 241 -8.26 3.69 -4.70
C GLU A 241 -7.97 3.92 -6.20
N ALA A 242 -8.40 5.05 -6.77
CA ALA A 242 -8.33 5.26 -8.21
C ALA A 242 -7.94 6.69 -8.60
N PHE A 243 -7.08 6.78 -9.60
CA PHE A 243 -6.58 8.02 -10.17
C PHE A 243 -6.81 8.05 -11.68
N SER A 244 -6.97 9.25 -12.25
CA SER A 244 -7.06 9.44 -13.69
C SER A 244 -6.24 10.63 -14.17
N ARG A 245 -5.78 10.55 -15.41
CA ARG A 245 -5.38 11.73 -16.20
C ARG A 245 -6.05 11.66 -17.58
N PRO A 246 -6.53 12.78 -18.13
CA PRO A 246 -7.11 12.78 -19.47
C PRO A 246 -6.04 12.41 -20.50
N LEU A 247 -6.43 11.62 -21.49
CA LEU A 247 -5.61 11.39 -22.67
C LEU A 247 -5.75 12.55 -23.66
N PRO A 248 -4.78 12.76 -24.56
CA PRO A 248 -4.88 13.77 -25.61
C PRO A 248 -6.18 13.63 -26.39
N ALA A 249 -6.82 14.76 -26.68
CA ALA A 249 -8.10 14.78 -27.39
C ALA A 249 -7.94 14.21 -28.81
N ASP A 250 -8.77 13.22 -29.16
CA ASP A 250 -8.94 12.74 -30.52
C ASP A 250 -10.14 13.46 -31.16
N PRO A 251 -10.01 14.01 -32.39
CA PRO A 251 -11.16 14.58 -33.11
C PRO A 251 -12.34 13.62 -33.21
N LEU A 252 -12.09 12.31 -33.35
CA LEU A 252 -13.14 11.30 -33.39
C LEU A 252 -13.84 11.16 -32.04
N ASP A 253 -13.11 11.28 -30.93
CA ASP A 253 -13.73 11.24 -29.59
C ASP A 253 -14.71 12.40 -29.40
N GLN A 254 -14.34 13.60 -29.86
CA GLN A 254 -15.23 14.76 -29.78
C GLN A 254 -16.51 14.55 -30.60
N GLN A 255 -16.39 14.03 -31.83
CA GLN A 255 -17.54 13.73 -32.69
C GLN A 255 -18.46 12.67 -32.07
N LEU A 256 -17.89 11.68 -31.40
CA LEU A 256 -18.62 10.56 -30.80
C LEU A 256 -19.07 10.84 -29.35
N GLY A 257 -18.79 12.02 -28.80
CA GLY A 257 -19.09 12.35 -27.41
C GLY A 257 -18.35 11.47 -26.40
N ARG A 258 -17.14 11.03 -26.75
CA ARG A 258 -16.26 10.20 -25.93
C ARG A 258 -15.27 11.04 -25.15
N ARG A 259 -14.86 10.54 -23.99
CA ARG A 259 -13.75 11.06 -23.19
C ARG A 259 -12.85 9.91 -22.80
N ARG A 260 -11.54 10.06 -22.98
CA ARG A 260 -10.57 9.00 -22.69
C ARG A 260 -9.61 9.43 -21.59
N TYR A 261 -9.28 8.46 -20.73
CA TYR A 261 -8.43 8.66 -19.58
C TYR A 261 -7.43 7.52 -19.48
N GLN A 262 -6.22 7.84 -19.07
CA GLN A 262 -5.40 6.83 -18.44
C GLN A 262 -5.81 6.76 -16.97
N VAL A 263 -6.05 5.56 -16.48
CA VAL A 263 -6.46 5.31 -15.10
C VAL A 263 -5.46 4.39 -14.40
N GLN A 264 -5.25 4.65 -13.11
CA GLN A 264 -4.53 3.77 -12.18
C GLN A 264 -5.53 3.30 -11.14
N ARG A 265 -5.80 1.99 -11.11
CA ARG A 265 -6.87 1.40 -10.29
C ARG A 265 -6.33 0.19 -9.56
N PHE A 266 -6.69 0.03 -8.29
CA PHE A 266 -6.40 -1.22 -7.61
C PHE A 266 -7.39 -2.32 -8.00
N GLU A 267 -6.86 -3.40 -8.56
CA GLU A 267 -7.60 -4.58 -9.00
C GLU A 267 -7.13 -5.80 -8.22
N ILE A 268 -8.06 -6.71 -7.95
CA ILE A 268 -7.75 -8.00 -7.32
C ILE A 268 -7.89 -9.05 -8.40
N ASP A 269 -6.76 -9.63 -8.83
CA ASP A 269 -6.77 -10.75 -9.76
C ASP A 269 -7.26 -12.01 -9.02
N ARG A 270 -8.45 -12.49 -9.40
CA ARG A 270 -9.06 -13.72 -8.88
C ARG A 270 -8.86 -14.92 -9.81
N SER A 271 -8.24 -14.74 -10.97
CA SER A 271 -8.04 -15.82 -11.95
C SER A 271 -7.14 -16.93 -11.38
N GLN A 272 -6.11 -16.57 -10.61
CA GLN A 272 -5.22 -17.52 -9.93
C GLN A 272 -5.92 -18.28 -8.80
N GLN A 273 -6.94 -17.70 -8.16
CA GLN A 273 -7.75 -18.43 -7.17
C GLN A 273 -8.51 -19.59 -7.81
N ILE A 274 -9.07 -19.39 -9.01
CA ILE A 274 -9.86 -20.41 -9.70
C ILE A 274 -8.95 -21.56 -10.17
N ALA A 275 -7.79 -21.25 -10.77
CA ALA A 275 -6.87 -22.26 -11.27
C ALA A 275 -6.30 -23.14 -10.15
N THR A 276 -5.86 -22.55 -9.02
CA THR A 276 -5.31 -23.31 -7.89
C THR A 276 -6.40 -24.09 -7.13
N ASN A 277 -7.63 -23.58 -7.05
CA ASN A 277 -8.73 -24.30 -6.39
C ASN A 277 -9.24 -25.48 -7.23
N VAL A 278 -9.25 -25.37 -8.57
CA VAL A 278 -9.68 -26.46 -9.47
C VAL A 278 -8.62 -27.54 -9.58
N LEU A 279 -7.35 -27.18 -9.84
CA LEU A 279 -6.24 -28.16 -9.90
C LEU A 279 -5.92 -28.75 -8.51
N GLY A 280 -5.93 -27.92 -7.47
CA GLY A 280 -5.70 -28.35 -6.09
C GLY A 280 -6.86 -29.20 -5.53
N GLY A 281 -8.10 -28.94 -5.95
CA GLY A 281 -9.26 -29.77 -5.60
C GLY A 281 -9.20 -31.18 -6.20
N LEU A 282 -8.78 -31.28 -7.47
CA LEU A 282 -8.67 -32.56 -8.17
C LEU A 282 -7.45 -33.38 -7.70
N LEU A 283 -6.29 -32.73 -7.49
CA LEU A 283 -5.08 -33.41 -7.04
C LEU A 283 -5.08 -33.66 -5.53
N GLY A 284 -5.64 -32.76 -4.72
CA GLY A 284 -5.77 -32.91 -3.27
C GLY A 284 -6.69 -34.07 -2.87
N ALA A 285 -7.81 -34.26 -3.58
CA ALA A 285 -8.66 -35.43 -3.38
C ALA A 285 -7.94 -36.75 -3.74
N ALA A 286 -7.15 -36.77 -4.80
CA ALA A 286 -6.36 -37.94 -5.19
C ALA A 286 -5.22 -38.25 -4.20
N SER A 287 -4.52 -37.23 -3.70
CA SER A 287 -3.42 -37.40 -2.73
C SER A 287 -3.88 -37.73 -1.31
N CYS A 288 -5.09 -37.33 -0.89
CA CYS A 288 -5.64 -37.74 0.40
C CYS A 288 -6.26 -39.16 0.35
N VAL A 289 -6.56 -39.69 -0.84
CA VAL A 289 -7.04 -41.06 -1.04
C VAL A 289 -5.89 -42.05 -1.25
N TRP A 290 -4.75 -41.61 -1.81
CA TRP A 290 -3.61 -42.48 -2.16
C TRP A 290 -2.26 -42.12 -1.51
N GLY A 291 -2.15 -41.03 -0.76
CA GLY A 291 -0.90 -40.53 -0.15
C GLY A 291 -0.87 -40.57 1.38
N SER A 292 0.27 -40.19 1.98
CA SER A 292 0.42 -40.13 3.44
C SER A 292 -0.29 -38.90 4.03
N GLN A 293 -0.65 -38.96 5.32
CA GLN A 293 -1.33 -37.86 6.02
C GLN A 293 -0.57 -36.52 5.94
N GLN A 294 0.77 -36.56 5.91
CA GLN A 294 1.63 -35.39 5.73
C GLN A 294 1.61 -34.83 4.31
N GLN A 295 1.47 -35.67 3.28
CA GLN A 295 1.31 -35.22 1.90
C GLN A 295 -0.07 -34.58 1.68
N CYS A 296 -1.12 -35.16 2.28
CA CYS A 296 -2.47 -34.59 2.28
C CYS A 296 -2.50 -33.22 2.99
N LEU A 297 -1.85 -33.11 4.17
CA LEU A 297 -1.69 -31.83 4.88
C LEU A 297 -0.87 -30.80 4.09
N GLY A 298 0.25 -31.21 3.48
CA GLY A 298 1.09 -30.33 2.67
C GLY A 298 0.34 -29.78 1.44
N MET A 299 -0.42 -30.62 0.75
CA MET A 299 -1.26 -30.24 -0.38
C MET A 299 -2.46 -29.38 0.04
N ALA A 300 -3.11 -29.67 1.17
CA ALA A 300 -4.17 -28.82 1.74
C ALA A 300 -3.63 -27.45 2.19
N MET A 301 -2.36 -27.37 2.61
CA MET A 301 -1.66 -26.11 2.87
C MET A 301 -1.29 -25.35 1.58
N GLU A 302 -1.11 -26.05 0.45
CA GLU A 302 -0.99 -25.42 -0.87
C GLU A 302 -2.36 -24.99 -1.44
N GLN A 303 -3.43 -25.68 -1.06
CA GLN A 303 -4.82 -25.39 -1.39
C GLN A 303 -5.29 -24.15 -0.62
N GLY A 304 -4.87 -22.99 -1.12
CA GLY A 304 -4.99 -21.69 -0.45
C GLY A 304 -3.85 -20.72 -0.80
N LYS A 305 -2.81 -21.21 -1.49
CA LYS A 305 -1.74 -20.41 -2.09
C LYS A 305 -2.13 -19.74 -3.41
N GLY A 306 -3.30 -20.05 -3.99
CA GLY A 306 -3.92 -19.24 -5.03
C GLY A 306 -4.28 -17.89 -4.43
N ARG A 307 -3.30 -17.00 -4.31
CA ARG A 307 -3.45 -15.70 -3.67
C ARG A 307 -4.21 -14.81 -4.64
N ALA A 308 -5.27 -14.17 -4.16
CA ALA A 308 -5.80 -12.99 -4.85
C ALA A 308 -4.68 -11.94 -4.81
N HIS A 309 -3.99 -11.76 -5.92
CA HIS A 309 -2.96 -10.74 -6.05
C HIS A 309 -3.65 -9.42 -6.30
N GLY A 310 -3.56 -8.53 -5.31
CA GLY A 310 -3.97 -7.14 -5.46
C GLY A 310 -2.86 -6.35 -6.12
N SER A 311 -3.19 -5.57 -7.15
CA SER A 311 -2.23 -4.66 -7.78
C SER A 311 -2.93 -3.42 -8.33
N TYR A 312 -2.22 -2.29 -8.32
CA TYR A 312 -2.56 -1.17 -9.17
C TYR A 312 -2.26 -1.53 -10.62
N THR A 313 -3.30 -1.47 -11.46
CA THR A 313 -3.21 -1.64 -12.90
C THR A 313 -3.36 -0.29 -13.60
N ARG A 314 -2.58 -0.13 -14.67
CA ARG A 314 -2.71 1.00 -15.59
C ARG A 314 -3.60 0.57 -16.74
N ARG A 315 -4.71 1.26 -16.96
CA ARG A 315 -5.66 1.01 -18.05
C ARG A 315 -6.03 2.30 -18.77
N GLU A 316 -6.65 2.16 -19.93
CA GLU A 316 -7.37 3.23 -20.62
C GLU A 316 -8.86 3.07 -20.34
N LEU A 317 -9.50 4.12 -19.84
CA LEU A 317 -10.94 4.17 -19.62
C LEU A 317 -11.56 5.13 -20.64
N THR A 318 -12.53 4.64 -21.41
CA THR A 318 -13.34 5.44 -22.32
C THR A 318 -14.73 5.66 -21.73
N LEU A 319 -15.13 6.92 -21.54
CA LEU A 319 -16.50 7.29 -21.22
C LEU A 319 -17.27 7.62 -22.48
N PHE A 320 -18.51 7.13 -22.55
CA PHE A 320 -19.47 7.46 -23.58
C PHE A 320 -20.54 8.37 -22.95
N CYS A 321 -20.34 9.68 -23.01
CA CYS A 321 -21.16 10.65 -22.30
C CYS A 321 -22.63 10.65 -22.75
N SER A 322 -22.89 10.33 -24.02
CA SER A 322 -24.24 10.31 -24.60
C SER A 322 -25.09 9.15 -24.10
N SER A 323 -24.49 8.00 -23.82
CA SER A 323 -25.16 6.76 -23.38
C SER A 323 -25.06 6.51 -21.88
N GLY A 324 -24.23 7.26 -21.14
CA GLY A 324 -24.00 7.00 -19.72
C GLY A 324 -23.35 5.62 -19.52
N SER A 325 -22.37 5.30 -20.34
CA SER A 325 -21.61 4.05 -20.29
C SER A 325 -20.11 4.30 -20.31
N PHE A 326 -19.34 3.28 -19.98
CA PHE A 326 -17.88 3.29 -20.01
C PHE A 326 -17.34 1.97 -20.53
N ASP A 327 -16.07 1.98 -20.91
CA ASP A 327 -15.30 0.80 -21.29
C ASP A 327 -13.89 0.94 -20.74
N VAL A 328 -13.28 -0.17 -20.33
CA VAL A 328 -11.90 -0.21 -19.82
C VAL A 328 -11.13 -1.14 -20.73
N ASN A 329 -10.09 -0.62 -21.37
CA ASN A 329 -9.33 -1.42 -22.32
C ASN A 329 -8.77 -2.69 -21.66
N GLU A 330 -8.74 -3.77 -22.41
CA GLU A 330 -8.09 -5.03 -22.00
C GLU A 330 -8.63 -5.61 -20.68
N ASP A 331 -9.88 -5.27 -20.31
CA ASP A 331 -10.65 -6.08 -19.38
C ASP A 331 -11.49 -7.12 -20.14
N ASP A 332 -12.02 -8.12 -19.43
CA ASP A 332 -12.82 -9.19 -20.04
C ASP A 332 -14.26 -8.75 -20.36
N PHE A 333 -14.57 -7.47 -20.21
CA PHE A 333 -15.91 -6.92 -20.34
C PHE A 333 -15.99 -6.01 -21.56
N GLY A 334 -17.18 -5.98 -22.19
CA GLY A 334 -17.47 -4.94 -23.17
C GLY A 334 -17.95 -3.65 -22.48
N VAL A 335 -18.46 -2.70 -23.26
CA VAL A 335 -19.08 -1.46 -22.77
C VAL A 335 -20.14 -1.74 -21.69
N GLN A 336 -20.03 -1.02 -20.57
CA GLN A 336 -20.89 -1.20 -19.39
C GLN A 336 -21.57 0.11 -18.98
N PRO A 337 -22.79 0.09 -18.42
CA PRO A 337 -23.39 1.27 -17.81
C PRO A 337 -22.58 1.73 -16.59
N LEU A 338 -22.53 3.04 -16.31
CA LEU A 338 -21.72 3.61 -15.21
C LEU A 338 -21.95 2.94 -13.84
N ARG A 339 -23.19 2.55 -13.53
CA ARG A 339 -23.57 1.86 -12.28
C ARG A 339 -22.92 0.49 -12.08
N ARG A 340 -22.34 -0.10 -13.13
CA ARG A 340 -21.62 -1.38 -13.06
C ARG A 340 -20.13 -1.22 -12.79
N ASP A 341 -19.62 0.02 -12.74
CA ASP A 341 -18.27 0.23 -12.24
C ASP A 341 -18.23 -0.01 -10.72
N GLY A 342 -17.78 -1.18 -10.31
CA GLY A 342 -17.62 -1.55 -8.90
C GLY A 342 -16.67 -0.64 -8.12
N LYS A 343 -15.83 0.16 -8.80
CA LYS A 343 -14.96 1.17 -8.19
C LYS A 343 -15.60 2.56 -8.15
N GLY A 344 -16.69 2.80 -8.89
CA GLY A 344 -17.37 4.09 -8.98
C GLY A 344 -16.58 5.20 -9.69
N GLN A 345 -15.38 4.91 -10.21
CA GLN A 345 -14.51 5.87 -10.89
C GLN A 345 -15.19 6.42 -12.15
N ALA A 346 -15.79 5.57 -12.98
CA ALA A 346 -16.48 5.99 -14.20
C ALA A 346 -17.61 6.98 -13.91
N ALA A 347 -18.37 6.77 -12.83
CA ALA A 347 -19.42 7.69 -12.40
C ALA A 347 -18.86 9.04 -11.95
N VAL A 348 -17.75 9.05 -11.20
CA VAL A 348 -17.05 10.27 -10.80
C VAL A 348 -16.54 11.04 -12.03
N LEU A 349 -15.90 10.35 -12.98
CA LEU A 349 -15.38 10.98 -14.19
C LEU A 349 -16.52 11.53 -15.07
N ALA A 350 -17.62 10.79 -15.20
CA ALA A 350 -18.79 11.24 -15.97
C ALA A 350 -19.42 12.50 -15.34
N ALA A 351 -19.58 12.53 -14.01
CA ALA A 351 -20.09 13.71 -13.31
C ALA A 351 -19.16 14.93 -13.47
N ARG A 352 -17.84 14.70 -13.59
CA ARG A 352 -16.84 15.76 -13.76
C ARG A 352 -16.79 16.30 -15.19
N ASP A 353 -16.82 15.43 -16.19
CA ASP A 353 -16.36 15.78 -17.55
C ASP A 353 -17.43 15.57 -18.65
N CYS A 354 -18.56 14.94 -18.33
CA CYS A 354 -19.68 14.84 -19.26
C CYS A 354 -20.67 16.00 -19.04
N PRO A 355 -21.07 16.72 -20.09
CA PRO A 355 -22.03 17.79 -19.97
C PRO A 355 -23.38 17.25 -19.49
N VAL A 356 -23.93 17.87 -18.43
CA VAL A 356 -25.29 17.59 -17.98
C VAL A 356 -26.23 18.00 -19.12
N ARG A 357 -26.95 17.04 -19.71
CA ARG A 357 -28.03 17.39 -20.64
C ARG A 357 -29.04 18.26 -19.86
N PRO A 358 -29.42 19.45 -20.36
CA PRO A 358 -30.55 20.14 -19.79
C PRO A 358 -31.77 19.19 -19.82
N PRO A 359 -32.61 19.18 -18.77
CA PRO A 359 -33.83 18.39 -18.80
C PRO A 359 -34.62 18.77 -20.07
N SER A 360 -34.97 17.75 -20.84
CA SER A 360 -35.79 17.84 -22.06
C SER A 360 -37.21 18.28 -21.74
#